data_AF-N8WR82-F1
#
_entry.id   AF-N8WR82-F1
#
_cell.length_a   1.000
_cell.length_b   1.000
_cell.length_c   1.000
_cell.angle_alpha   90.00
_cell.angle_beta   90.00
_cell.angle_gamma   90.00
#
_symmetry.space_group_name_H-M   'P 1'
#
loop_
_entity.id
_entity.type
_entity.pdbx_description
1 polymer ?
#
loop_
_entity_poly.entity_id
_entity_poly.type
_entity_poly.pdbx_seq_one_letter_code
_entity_poly.pdbx_strand_id
1 'polypeptide(L)'
;MTLKEQYARVKQLASAPSTPEKIYTVKTGENAGMKRKVSAKPERVGLLPVSEKTIWEWVRQGKFPKPIKVSANVTVWRLSEIQAWMEEKGMGVSQ
;
A
#
# COMPACT_ATOMS: atom_id res chain seq x y z
N MET A 1 11.29 -21.90 21.09
CA MET A 1 11.06 -21.56 19.66
C MET A 1 10.26 -20.26 19.62
N THR A 2 10.90 -19.14 19.34
CA THR A 2 10.26 -17.82 19.29
C THR A 2 9.51 -17.68 17.97
N LEU A 3 8.16 -17.69 18.01
CA LEU A 3 7.35 -17.25 16.88
C LEU A 3 7.73 -15.79 16.59
N LYS A 4 8.38 -15.56 15.45
CA LYS A 4 8.64 -14.20 14.98
C LYS A 4 7.29 -13.64 14.53
N GLU A 5 6.67 -12.85 15.40
CA GLU A 5 5.52 -12.03 15.01
C GLU A 5 5.93 -11.15 13.83
N GLN A 6 5.37 -11.45 12.66
CA GLN A 6 5.68 -10.75 11.44
C GLN A 6 4.76 -9.53 11.31
N TYR A 7 5.36 -8.40 10.97
CA TYR A 7 4.66 -7.13 10.79
C TYR A 7 4.70 -6.73 9.32
N ALA A 8 3.53 -6.44 8.74
CA ALA A 8 3.41 -5.99 7.37
C ALA A 8 3.17 -4.47 7.32
N ARG A 9 3.87 -3.78 6.42
CA ARG A 9 3.54 -2.38 6.08
C ARG A 9 2.49 -2.33 4.98
N VAL A 10 1.83 -1.19 4.84
CA VAL A 10 0.84 -0.97 3.76
C VAL A 10 1.39 -1.30 2.37
N LYS A 11 2.68 -1.04 2.10
CA LYS A 11 3.36 -1.39 0.85
C LYS A 11 3.56 -2.89 0.59
N GLN A 12 3.48 -3.72 1.62
CA GLN A 12 3.53 -5.18 1.51
C GLN A 12 2.11 -5.77 1.43
N LEU A 13 1.13 -5.04 1.96
CA LEU A 13 -0.27 -5.42 1.91
C LEU A 13 -0.92 -5.04 0.57
N ALA A 14 -0.64 -3.85 0.06
CA ALA A 14 -1.25 -3.32 -1.15
C ALA A 14 -0.54 -3.76 -2.41
N SER A 15 -1.31 -4.22 -3.39
CA SER A 15 -0.88 -4.36 -4.77
C SER A 15 -0.98 -3.01 -5.49
N ALA A 16 0.06 -2.64 -6.22
CA ALA A 16 0.09 -1.43 -7.02
C ALA A 16 0.41 -1.81 -8.47
N PRO A 17 -0.46 -1.48 -9.43
CA PRO A 17 -0.19 -1.74 -10.84
C PRO A 17 1.03 -0.96 -11.29
N SER A 18 1.78 -1.52 -12.25
CA SER A 18 2.89 -0.81 -12.90
C SER A 18 2.41 0.55 -13.40
N THR A 19 2.93 1.62 -12.80
CA THR A 19 2.60 2.98 -13.25
C THR A 19 3.65 3.41 -14.27
N PRO A 20 3.30 3.55 -15.56
CA PRO A 20 4.26 3.93 -16.59
C PRO A 20 4.80 5.33 -16.31
N GLU A 21 6.03 5.56 -16.74
CA GLU A 21 6.68 6.87 -16.67
C GLU A 21 5.86 7.93 -17.40
N LYS A 22 5.61 9.06 -16.73
CA LYS A 22 4.87 10.18 -17.32
C LYS A 22 5.67 11.45 -17.18
N ILE A 23 5.98 12.06 -18.32
CA ILE A 23 6.72 13.32 -18.42
C ILE A 23 5.69 14.44 -18.54
N TYR A 24 5.67 15.34 -17.56
CA TYR A 24 4.80 16.52 -17.59
C TYR A 24 5.58 17.71 -18.11
N THR A 25 5.07 18.36 -19.16
CA THR A 25 5.57 19.66 -19.62
C THR A 25 4.70 20.75 -19.01
N VAL A 26 5.26 21.57 -18.13
CA VAL A 26 4.55 22.76 -17.64
C VAL A 26 4.43 23.78 -18.77
N LYS A 27 3.20 24.20 -19.05
CA LYS A 27 2.80 24.98 -20.23
C LYS A 27 2.59 26.48 -19.95
N THR A 28 2.66 26.94 -18.69
CA THR A 28 2.55 28.38 -18.36
C THR A 28 3.16 28.71 -16.99
N GLY A 29 3.53 29.98 -16.78
CA GLY A 29 4.22 30.52 -15.60
C GLY A 29 5.75 30.66 -15.79
N GLU A 30 6.46 31.23 -14.81
CA GLU A 30 7.94 31.41 -14.84
C GLU A 30 8.73 30.09 -15.03
N ASN A 31 8.09 28.95 -14.80
CA ASN A 31 8.66 27.61 -15.00
C ASN A 31 8.15 26.93 -16.29
N ALA A 32 7.51 27.67 -17.21
CA ALA A 32 7.06 27.14 -18.50
C ALA A 32 8.25 26.51 -19.25
N GLY A 33 8.12 25.24 -19.62
CA GLY A 33 9.18 24.46 -20.29
C GLY A 33 9.94 23.48 -19.39
N MET A 34 9.80 23.53 -18.06
CA MET A 34 10.37 22.49 -17.19
C MET A 34 9.69 21.14 -17.41
N LYS A 35 10.46 20.13 -17.80
CA LYS A 35 9.99 18.74 -17.90
C LYS A 35 10.15 18.07 -16.55
N ARG A 36 9.05 17.79 -15.84
CA ARG A 36 9.08 16.95 -14.64
C ARG A 36 8.96 15.48 -15.07
N LYS A 37 10.07 14.75 -14.97
CA LYS A 37 10.07 13.29 -15.15
C LYS A 37 9.59 12.62 -13.87
N VAL A 38 8.45 11.93 -13.93
CA VAL A 38 8.05 11.00 -12.88
C VAL A 38 8.60 9.63 -13.26
N SER A 39 9.48 9.08 -12.41
CA SER A 39 10.09 7.76 -12.62
C SER A 39 9.02 6.66 -12.62
N ALA A 40 9.15 5.71 -13.54
CA ALA A 40 8.32 4.50 -13.56
C ALA A 40 8.40 3.76 -12.22
N LYS A 41 7.26 3.29 -11.73
CA LYS A 41 7.19 2.45 -10.52
C LYS A 41 6.85 1.03 -10.96
N PRO A 42 7.70 0.04 -10.66
CA PRO A 42 7.42 -1.35 -11.01
C PRO A 42 6.16 -1.82 -10.29
N GLU A 43 5.45 -2.74 -10.94
CA GLU A 43 4.34 -3.47 -10.33
C GLU A 43 4.80 -4.12 -9.03
N ARG A 44 3.96 -4.01 -8.00
CA ARG A 44 4.20 -4.66 -6.72
C ARG A 44 2.98 -5.51 -6.44
N VAL A 45 3.21 -6.82 -6.31
CA VAL A 45 2.20 -7.75 -5.82
C VAL A 45 2.24 -7.70 -4.29
N GLY A 46 1.20 -7.11 -3.71
CA GLY A 46 0.95 -7.17 -2.28
C GLY A 46 0.09 -8.38 -1.91
N LEU A 47 -0.09 -8.61 -0.61
CA LEU A 47 -0.98 -9.66 -0.09
C LEU A 47 -2.45 -9.48 -0.54
N LEU A 48 -2.85 -8.24 -0.82
CA LEU A 48 -4.19 -7.88 -1.25
C LEU A 48 -4.14 -7.25 -2.65
N PRO A 49 -5.06 -7.61 -3.56
CA PRO A 49 -5.17 -7.00 -4.90
C PRO A 49 -5.81 -5.61 -4.85
N VAL A 50 -5.45 -4.78 -3.86
CA VAL A 50 -5.96 -3.42 -3.68
C VAL A 50 -4.82 -2.44 -3.48
N SER A 51 -5.05 -1.19 -3.85
CA SER A 51 -4.06 -0.12 -3.68
C SER A 51 -3.95 0.36 -2.22
N GLU A 52 -2.83 1.00 -1.89
CA GLU A 52 -2.55 1.53 -0.54
C GLU A 52 -3.68 2.46 -0.05
N LYS A 53 -4.26 3.25 -0.97
CA LYS A 53 -5.37 4.16 -0.67
C LYS A 53 -6.60 3.41 -0.15
N THR A 54 -6.98 2.30 -0.79
CA THR A 54 -8.13 1.47 -0.40
C THR A 54 -7.95 0.92 1.01
N ILE A 55 -6.74 0.48 1.37
CA ILE A 55 -6.43 0.02 2.72
C ILE A 55 -6.65 1.15 3.74
N TRP A 56 -6.13 2.35 3.46
CA TRP A 56 -6.35 3.51 4.35
C TRP A 56 -7.82 3.92 4.46
N GLU A 57 -8.59 3.78 3.38
CA GLU A 57 -10.04 4.00 3.43
C GLU A 57 -10.75 2.97 4.31
N TRP A 58 -10.38 1.69 4.24
CA TRP A 58 -10.93 0.66 5.13
C TRP A 58 -10.52 0.87 6.59
N VAL A 59 -9.27 1.28 6.85
CA VAL A 59 -8.80 1.67 8.18
C VAL A 59 -9.63 2.83 8.72
N ARG A 60 -9.88 3.85 7.89
CA ARG A 60 -10.72 5.01 8.26
C ARG A 60 -12.18 4.61 8.50
N GLN A 61 -12.68 3.62 7.76
CA GLN A 61 -14.02 3.05 7.95
C GLN A 61 -14.10 2.06 9.12
N GLY A 62 -12.99 1.72 9.78
CA GLY A 62 -12.95 0.69 10.83
C GLY A 62 -13.18 -0.74 10.32
N LYS A 63 -13.08 -0.96 9.00
CA LYS A 63 -13.27 -2.26 8.35
C LYS A 63 -11.97 -3.04 8.18
N PHE A 64 -10.83 -2.52 8.63
CA PHE A 64 -9.52 -3.13 8.51
C PHE A 64 -8.87 -3.22 9.89
N PRO A 65 -7.96 -4.18 10.16
CA PRO A 65 -7.27 -4.28 11.43
C PRO A 65 -6.57 -2.98 11.84
N LYS A 66 -6.45 -2.79 13.16
CA LYS A 66 -5.97 -1.54 13.73
C LYS A 66 -4.51 -1.28 13.32
N PRO A 67 -4.19 -0.10 12.78
CA PRO A 67 -2.83 0.27 12.47
C PRO A 67 -2.00 0.41 13.74
N ILE A 68 -0.82 -0.21 13.77
CA ILE A 68 0.16 -0.07 14.84
C ILE A 68 1.21 0.94 14.38
N LYS A 69 1.31 2.08 15.08
CA LYS A 69 2.34 3.08 14.82
C LYS A 69 3.64 2.67 15.52
N VAL A 70 4.68 2.39 14.72
CA VAL A 70 6.02 2.05 15.23
C VAL A 70 6.87 3.31 15.37
N SER A 71 6.69 4.29 14.47
CA SER A 71 7.34 5.59 14.55
C SER A 71 6.48 6.68 13.91
N ALA A 72 6.93 7.94 13.93
CA ALA A 72 6.18 9.09 13.42
C ALA A 72 5.61 8.89 12.00
N ASN A 73 6.34 8.17 11.14
CA ASN A 73 5.97 7.92 9.74
C ASN A 73 5.83 6.42 9.39
N VAL A 74 5.93 5.52 10.37
CA VAL A 74 5.89 4.07 10.11
C VAL A 74 4.69 3.45 10.81
N THR A 75 3.76 2.98 9.98
CA THR A 75 2.58 2.22 10.40
C THR A 75 2.68 0.80 9.88
N VAL A 76 2.45 -0.16 10.76
CA VAL A 76 2.48 -1.61 10.48
C VAL A 76 1.20 -2.27 10.97
N TRP A 77 0.96 -3.48 10.48
CA TRP A 77 -0.11 -4.38 10.92
C TRP A 77 0.49 -5.73 11.28
N ARG A 78 -0.14 -6.43 12.23
CA ARG A 78 0.22 -7.82 12.54
C ARG A 78 -0.26 -8.71 11.40
N LEU A 79 0.62 -9.56 10.87
CA LEU A 79 0.26 -10.50 9.81
C LEU A 79 -0.89 -11.42 10.25
N SER A 80 -0.91 -11.85 11.51
CA SER A 80 -1.98 -12.70 12.04
C SER A 80 -3.37 -12.04 11.98
N GLU A 81 -3.47 -10.73 12.24
CA GLU A 81 -4.74 -10.01 12.15
C GLU A 81 -5.17 -9.78 10.70
N ILE A 82 -4.20 -9.56 9.81
CA ILE A 82 -4.45 -9.43 8.37
C ILE A 82 -4.96 -10.77 7.81
N GLN A 83 -4.35 -11.88 8.21
CA GLN A 83 -4.78 -13.22 7.80
C GLN A 83 -6.20 -13.52 8.28
N ALA A 84 -6.47 -13.34 9.57
CA ALA A 84 -7.83 -13.50 10.12
C ALA A 84 -8.85 -12.60 9.41
N TRP A 85 -8.47 -11.36 9.07
CA TRP A 85 -9.31 -10.44 8.32
C TRP A 85 -9.58 -10.89 6.88
N MET A 86 -8.57 -11.44 6.20
CA MET A 86 -8.71 -11.99 4.85
C MET A 86 -9.64 -13.21 4.86
N GLU A 87 -9.51 -14.08 5.87
CA GLU A 87 -10.39 -15.23 6.09
C GLU A 87 -11.83 -14.77 6.35
N GLU A 88 -12.04 -13.78 7.23
CA GLU A 88 -13.37 -13.21 7.50
C GLU A 88 -14.02 -12.62 6.23
N LYS A 89 -13.22 -12.00 5.36
CA LYS A 89 -13.70 -11.43 4.09
C LYS A 89 -13.88 -12.46 2.98
N GLY A 90 -13.56 -13.73 3.20
CA GLY A 90 -13.57 -14.75 2.15
C GLY A 90 -12.53 -14.49 1.06
N MET A 91 -11.55 -13.61 1.32
CA MET A 91 -10.36 -13.43 0.47
C MET A 91 -9.34 -14.51 0.85
N GLY A 92 -9.75 -15.77 0.75
CA GLY A 92 -8.83 -16.89 0.88
C GLY A 92 -7.85 -16.85 -0.29
N VAL A 93 -6.58 -16.62 0.01
CA VAL A 93 -5.51 -17.07 -0.89
C VAL A 93 -5.64 -18.59 -0.91
N SER A 94 -6.28 -19.13 -1.94
CA SER A 94 -6.25 -20.57 -2.19
C SER A 94 -4.76 -20.94 -2.32
N GLN A 95 -4.34 -21.80 -1.40
CA GLN A 95 -2.98 -22.28 -1.10
C GLN A 95 -1.93 -22.23 -2.22
#